data_AF-A0A0C9ZED6-F1
#
_entry.id   AF-A0A0C9ZED6-F1
#
_cell.length_a   1.000
_cell.length_b   1.000
_cell.length_c   1.000
_cell.angle_alpha   90.00
_cell.angle_beta   90.00
_cell.angle_gamma   90.00
#
_symmetry.space_group_name_H-M   'P 1'
#
loop_
_entity.id
_entity.type
_entity.pdbx_description
1 polymer ?
#
loop_
_entity_poly.entity_id
_entity_poly.type
_entity_poly.pdbx_seq_one_letter_code
_entity_poly.pdbx_strand_id
1 'polypeptide(L)'
;DIVQWEIEPLGHGYTIRNVGTDTYLSVVEIENTAPIFATHFPVAWYFRRVNVQEEVDPCYEICWPHTPYKFELALADPEAEERRRRVR
;
A
#
# COMPACT_ATOMS: atom_id res chain seq x y z
N ASP A 1 4.80 -14.03 -13.58
CA ASP A 1 5.54 -13.57 -12.37
C ASP A 1 4.56 -13.34 -11.24
N ILE A 2 4.76 -14.03 -10.12
CA ILE A 2 3.97 -13.84 -8.90
C ILE A 2 4.58 -12.64 -8.17
N VAL A 3 3.79 -11.59 -7.94
CA VAL A 3 4.23 -10.46 -7.11
C VAL A 3 4.09 -10.87 -5.65
N GLN A 4 5.21 -10.97 -4.93
CA GLN A 4 5.25 -11.31 -3.52
C GLN A 4 5.57 -10.08 -2.68
N TRP A 5 4.80 -9.89 -1.62
CA TRP A 5 4.96 -8.82 -0.65
C TRP A 5 5.25 -9.41 0.74
N GLU A 6 6.10 -8.74 1.50
CA GLU A 6 6.41 -9.07 2.87
C GLU A 6 6.00 -7.92 3.79
N ILE A 7 5.42 -8.27 4.94
CA ILE A 7 5.01 -7.32 5.97
C ILE A 7 5.84 -7.60 7.21
N GLU A 8 6.64 -6.62 7.63
CA GLU A 8 7.56 -6.75 8.75
C GLU A 8 7.35 -5.62 9.77
N PRO A 9 7.56 -5.85 11.08
CA PRO A 9 7.46 -4.80 12.08
C PRO A 9 8.44 -3.65 11.80
N LEU A 10 7.96 -2.41 11.92
CA LEU A 10 8.78 -1.20 11.82
C LEU A 10 8.24 -0.11 12.75
N GLY A 11 8.99 0.19 13.83
CA GLY A 11 8.56 1.16 14.82
C GLY A 11 7.21 0.80 15.45
N HIS A 12 6.24 1.72 15.41
CA HIS A 12 4.87 1.52 15.90
C HIS A 12 3.91 0.89 14.88
N GLY A 13 4.42 0.44 13.73
CA GLY A 13 3.62 -0.15 12.67
C GLY A 13 4.38 -1.24 11.93
N TYR A 14 4.13 -1.33 10.63
CA TYR A 14 4.70 -2.34 9.76
C TYR A 14 5.18 -1.72 8.46
N THR A 15 6.24 -2.25 7.89
CA THR A 15 6.64 -1.93 6.52
C THR A 15 6.03 -2.94 5.54
N ILE A 16 5.94 -2.56 4.26
CA ILE A 16 5.41 -3.41 3.19
C ILE A 16 6.46 -3.43 2.08
N ARG A 17 7.17 -4.56 1.93
CA ARG A 17 8.30 -4.73 1.02
C ARG A 17 7.92 -5.61 -0.16
N ASN A 18 8.27 -5.19 -1.38
CA ASN A 18 8.23 -6.06 -2.54
C ASN A 18 9.47 -6.95 -2.53
N VAL A 19 9.27 -8.27 -2.49
CA VAL A 19 10.39 -9.23 -2.40
C VAL A 19 11.22 -9.26 -3.68
N GLY A 20 10.60 -9.03 -4.84
CA GLY A 20 11.28 -9.10 -6.14
C GLY A 20 12.16 -7.88 -6.44
N THR A 21 11.79 -6.69 -5.96
CA THR A 21 12.50 -5.44 -6.25
C THR A 21 13.27 -4.88 -5.04
N ASP A 22 13.08 -5.46 -3.86
CA ASP A 22 13.65 -4.96 -2.59
C ASP A 22 13.33 -3.48 -2.33
N THR A 23 12.08 -3.10 -2.63
CA THR A 23 11.54 -1.76 -2.44
C THR A 23 10.32 -1.80 -1.54
N TYR A 24 10.15 -0.76 -0.74
CA TYR A 24 9.07 -0.57 0.20
C TYR A 24 8.00 0.36 -0.37
N LEU A 25 6.73 0.09 -0.03
CA LEU A 25 5.64 1.02 -0.29
C LEU A 25 5.76 2.22 0.65
N SER A 26 5.81 3.41 0.07
CA SER A 26 6.02 4.67 0.78
C SER A 26 5.25 5.81 0.14
N VAL A 27 5.18 6.92 0.87
CA VAL A 27 4.58 8.20 0.45
C VAL A 27 5.59 9.31 0.75
N VAL A 28 5.66 10.30 -0.14
CA VAL A 28 6.58 11.44 0.03
C VAL A 28 5.93 12.53 0.89
N GLU A 29 4.65 12.78 0.65
CA GLU A 29 3.87 13.81 1.34
C GLU A 29 2.51 13.25 1.74
N ILE A 30 2.02 13.67 2.91
CA ILE A 30 0.81 13.14 3.52
C ILE A 30 -0.36 14.07 3.20
N GLU A 31 -0.99 13.80 2.07
CA GLU A 31 -2.13 14.55 1.56
C GLU A 31 -3.21 13.63 1.02
N ASN A 32 -4.39 14.18 0.79
CA ASN A 32 -5.46 13.44 0.14
C ASN A 32 -5.01 13.04 -1.27
N THR A 33 -5.30 11.80 -1.68
CA THR A 33 -4.88 11.25 -2.98
C THR A 33 -3.36 11.15 -3.20
N ALA A 34 -2.57 11.27 -2.13
CA ALA A 34 -1.12 11.12 -2.20
C ALA A 34 -0.76 9.77 -2.88
N PRO A 35 0.04 9.78 -3.95
CA PRO A 35 0.44 8.56 -4.62
C PRO A 35 1.39 7.74 -3.75
N ILE A 36 1.19 6.42 -3.78
CA ILE A 36 2.04 5.44 -3.11
C ILE A 36 3.06 4.92 -4.10
N PHE A 37 4.34 5.00 -3.75
CA PHE A 37 5.44 4.60 -4.62
C PHE A 37 6.29 3.51 -3.98
N ALA A 38 6.95 2.73 -4.83
CA ALA A 38 8.00 1.81 -4.43
C ALA A 38 9.32 2.59 -4.29
N THR A 39 9.95 2.52 -3.12
CA THR A 39 11.22 3.22 -2.82
C THR A 39 12.15 2.35 -1.98
N HIS A 40 13.43 2.72 -1.84
CA HIS A 40 14.34 2.03 -0.90
C HIS A 40 14.26 2.58 0.54
N PHE A 41 13.31 3.48 0.83
CA PHE A 41 13.14 4.10 2.15
C PHE A 41 11.84 3.57 2.79
N PRO A 42 11.95 2.68 3.79
CA PRO A 42 10.78 2.11 4.43
C PRO A 42 10.06 3.15 5.29
N VAL A 43 8.73 3.05 5.34
CA VAL A 43 7.88 3.82 6.26
C VAL A 43 7.00 2.87 7.06
N ALA A 44 6.58 3.32 8.25
CA ALA A 44 5.72 2.56 9.13
C ALA A 44 4.25 2.83 8.81
N TRP A 45 3.56 1.81 8.30
CA TRP A 45 2.12 1.80 8.09
C TRP A 45 1.39 1.26 9.33
N TYR A 46 0.23 1.82 9.62
CA TYR A 46 -0.64 1.33 10.68
C TYR A 46 -1.67 0.35 10.11
N PHE A 47 -1.73 -0.86 10.66
CA PHE A 47 -2.71 -1.88 10.26
C PHE A 47 -3.86 -1.90 11.26
N ARG A 48 -5.05 -1.50 10.80
CA ARG A 48 -6.27 -1.52 11.61
C ARG A 48 -7.13 -2.71 11.21
N ARG A 49 -7.33 -3.65 12.14
CA ARG A 49 -8.28 -4.75 11.92
C ARG A 49 -9.69 -4.19 11.75
N VAL A 50 -10.40 -4.67 10.73
CA VAL A 50 -11.79 -4.33 10.45
C VAL A 50 -12.63 -5.59 10.32
N ASN A 51 -13.91 -5.49 10.68
CA ASN A 51 -14.86 -6.58 10.53
C ASN A 51 -15.63 -6.37 9.23
N VAL A 52 -15.48 -7.30 8.29
CA VAL A 52 -16.25 -7.34 7.04
C VAL A 52 -17.23 -8.50 7.17
N GLN A 53 -18.53 -8.23 7.09
CA GLN A 53 -19.58 -9.20 7.42
C GLN A 53 -19.52 -10.50 6.58
N GLU A 54 -19.02 -10.39 5.34
CA GLU A 54 -18.95 -11.49 4.39
C GLU A 54 -17.61 -12.25 4.41
N GLU A 55 -16.63 -11.75 5.17
CA GLU A 55 -15.29 -12.33 5.24
C GLU A 55 -15.09 -13.11 6.54
N VAL A 56 -14.70 -14.37 6.39
CA VAL A 56 -14.34 -15.23 7.54
C VAL A 56 -12.95 -14.87 8.06
N ASP A 57 -12.07 -14.44 7.17
CA ASP A 57 -10.69 -14.10 7.47
C ASP A 57 -10.56 -12.67 8.01
N PRO A 58 -9.56 -12.41 8.88
CA PRO A 58 -9.33 -11.07 9.41
C PRO A 58 -8.93 -10.09 8.30
N CYS A 59 -9.76 -9.08 8.09
CA CYS A 59 -9.44 -7.97 7.19
C CYS A 59 -8.72 -6.84 7.91
N TYR A 60 -7.88 -6.11 7.18
CA TYR A 60 -7.14 -4.97 7.69
C TYR A 60 -7.23 -3.79 6.73
N GLU A 61 -7.41 -2.60 7.30
CA GLU A 61 -7.13 -1.35 6.60
C GLU A 61 -5.66 -0.97 6.84
N ILE A 62 -4.99 -0.55 5.78
CA ILE A 62 -3.63 0.01 5.85
C ILE A 62 -3.79 1.53 5.91
N CYS A 63 -3.29 2.15 6.97
CA CYS A 63 -3.48 3.57 7.25
C CYS A 63 -2.14 4.27 7.44
N TRP A 64 -2.10 5.57 7.12
CA TRP A 64 -1.00 6.40 7.59
C TRP A 64 -1.19 6.69 9.11
N PRO A 65 -0.14 6.53 9.95
CA PRO A 65 -0.28 6.62 11.40
C PRO A 65 -0.92 7.93 11.88
N HIS A 66 -1.87 7.82 12.82
CA HIS A 66 -2.54 8.96 13.47
C HIS A 66 -3.28 9.93 12.53
N THR A 67 -3.64 9.48 11.32
CA THR A 67 -4.40 10.29 10.35
C THR A 67 -5.63 9.52 9.86
N PRO A 68 -6.60 10.20 9.24
CA PRO A 68 -7.70 9.52 8.56
C PRO A 68 -7.30 8.90 7.21
N TYR A 69 -6.07 9.13 6.73
CA TYR A 69 -5.64 8.69 5.40
C TYR A 69 -5.42 7.18 5.35
N LYS A 70 -5.99 6.56 4.31
CA LYS A 70 -5.97 5.11 4.09
C LYS A 70 -5.34 4.82 2.74
N PHE A 71 -4.77 3.62 2.64
CA PHE A 71 -4.37 3.03 1.38
C PHE A 71 -5.64 2.72 0.59
N GLU A 72 -5.79 3.35 -0.57
CA GLU A 72 -6.92 3.11 -1.47
C GLU A 72 -6.40 2.75 -2.86
N LEU A 73 -7.08 1.81 -3.52
CA LEU A 73 -6.87 1.59 -4.93
C LEU A 73 -7.47 2.77 -5.69
N ALA A 74 -6.70 3.34 -6.60
CA ALA A 74 -7.26 4.29 -7.54
C ALA A 74 -8.42 3.60 -8.27
N LEU A 75 -9.57 4.30 -8.37
CA LEU A 75 -10.62 3.92 -9.29
C LEU A 75 -9.98 3.74 -10.67
N ALA A 76 -10.38 2.71 -11.41
CA ALA A 76 -9.78 2.40 -12.71
C ALA A 76 -9.73 3.67 -13.57
N ASP A 77 -8.51 4.17 -13.80
CA ASP A 77 -8.25 5.23 -14.77
C ASP A 77 -7.91 4.54 -16.10
N PRO A 78 -8.85 4.52 -17.06
CA PRO A 78 -8.66 3.85 -18.34
C PRO A 78 -7.42 4.37 -19.08
N GLU A 79 -7.04 5.63 -18.86
CA GLU A 79 -5.86 6.22 -19.48
C GLU A 79 -4.56 5.77 -18.80
N ALA A 80 -4.55 5.61 -17.48
CA ALA A 80 -3.40 5.05 -16.77
C ALA A 80 -3.14 3.60 -17.17
N GLU A 81 -4.21 2.83 -17.41
CA GLU A 81 -4.15 1.45 -17.87
C GLU A 81 -3.59 1.37 -19.30
N GLU A 82 -4.02 2.26 -20.19
CA GLU A 82 -3.50 2.39 -21.55
C GLU A 82 -2.02 2.84 -21.57
N ARG A 83 -1.64 3.78 -20.70
CA ARG A 83 -0.22 4.19 -20.52
C ARG A 83 0.65 3.01 -20.08
N ARG A 84 0.19 2.18 -19.12
CA ARG A 84 0.91 0.98 -18.67
C ARG A 84 1.09 -0.05 -19.78
N ARG A 85 0.10 -0.23 -20.66
CA ARG A 85 0.19 -1.17 -21.80
C ARG A 85 1.24 -0.77 -22.82
N ARG A 86 1.41 0.54 -23.07
CA ARG A 86 2.38 1.03 -24.08
C ARG A 86 3.83 0.94 -23.66
N VAL A 87 4.09 0.80 -22.35
CA VAL A 87 5.45 0.71 -21.77
C VAL A 87 5.89 -0.76 -21.60
N ARG A 88 5.00 -1.72 -21.86
CA ARG A 88 5.27 -3.17 -21.83
C ARG A 88 5.47 -3.72 -23.24
#